data_AF-A0A550BRK1-F1
#
_entry.id   AF-A0A550BRK1-F1
#
_cell.length_a   1.000
_cell.length_b   1.000
_cell.length_c   1.000
_cell.angle_alpha   90.00
_cell.angle_beta   90.00
_cell.angle_gamma   90.00
#
_symmetry.space_group_name_H-M   'P 1'
#
loop_
_entity.id
_entity.type
_entity.pdbx_description
1 polymer ?
#
loop_
_entity_poly.entity_id
_entity_poly.type
_entity_poly.pdbx_seq_one_letter_code
_entity_poly.pdbx_strand_id
1 'polypeptide(L)'
;MEHRRVKRCYARTNKVNPTKQIVRMERRGHALRKMNRKEQGTTKSLTNRELITVASAAYEELPPTEITATYHISNSLRFPAHVSSFLAEYIHDPALRDFLPKLKEHLLGRLRGDTDQGLEYTSEQRNEIVFENDRIYKHKVIQFNYTTYDVRRKQEPLNPNSQADIYVLSSEDEEHPYWYGRLLGVFHAKVYDLAARQVNRCMAVEMQFAYVRWFRLEPTPWGFKAKRQPRLRFFDAEDPQAFGFIDPKDIVRAAHIVPAYAHGTTDSYLAGDTVARAPGDEEDWKFHYVSM
;
A
#
# COMPACT_ATOMS: atom_id res chain seq x y z
N MET A 1 -9.66 17.45 -27.48
CA MET A 1 -10.98 17.05 -26.92
C MET A 1 -11.14 17.37 -25.43
N GLU A 2 -10.10 17.29 -24.59
CA GLU A 2 -10.18 17.51 -23.13
C GLU A 2 -10.69 18.91 -22.70
N HIS A 3 -10.36 19.97 -23.43
CA HIS A 3 -10.90 21.32 -23.17
C HIS A 3 -12.45 21.39 -23.17
N ARG A 4 -13.13 20.54 -23.96
CA ARG A 4 -14.60 20.46 -23.97
C ARG A 4 -15.17 19.78 -22.71
N ARG A 5 -14.41 18.87 -22.09
CA ARG A 5 -14.78 18.22 -20.82
C ARG A 5 -14.67 19.21 -19.67
N VAL A 6 -13.56 19.92 -19.57
CA VAL A 6 -13.33 20.93 -18.52
C VAL A 6 -14.42 22.01 -18.55
N LYS A 7 -14.79 22.50 -19.74
CA LYS A 7 -15.90 23.47 -19.89
C LYS A 7 -17.26 22.92 -19.46
N ARG A 8 -17.56 21.64 -19.76
CA ARG A 8 -18.78 20.97 -19.29
C ARG A 8 -18.82 20.82 -17.77
N CYS A 9 -17.69 20.48 -17.16
CA CYS A 9 -17.59 20.40 -15.70
C CYS A 9 -17.71 21.79 -15.08
N TYR A 10 -17.05 22.81 -15.63
CA TYR A 10 -17.12 24.20 -15.15
C TYR A 10 -18.57 24.72 -15.10
N ALA A 11 -19.37 24.45 -16.13
CA ALA A 11 -20.79 24.83 -16.18
C ALA A 11 -21.64 24.21 -15.05
N ARG A 12 -21.18 23.11 -14.43
CA ARG A 12 -21.84 22.42 -13.31
C ARG A 12 -21.31 22.85 -11.93
N THR A 13 -20.35 23.78 -11.89
CA THR A 13 -19.84 24.34 -10.62
C THR A 13 -20.64 25.56 -10.20
N ASN A 14 -20.62 25.89 -8.91
CA ASN A 14 -21.14 27.17 -8.41
C ASN A 14 -20.14 28.35 -8.65
N LYS A 15 -19.07 28.13 -9.43
CA LYS A 15 -17.99 29.07 -9.76
C LYS A 15 -17.13 29.58 -8.60
N VAL A 16 -17.33 29.09 -7.37
CA VAL A 16 -16.46 29.38 -6.21
C VAL A 16 -15.37 28.30 -6.10
N ASN A 17 -14.11 28.65 -6.28
CA ASN A 17 -12.99 27.68 -6.39
C ASN A 17 -13.29 26.56 -7.41
N PRO A 18 -13.57 26.92 -8.68
CA PRO A 18 -14.10 26.00 -9.69
C PRO A 18 -13.16 24.81 -9.96
N THR A 19 -11.84 25.02 -9.87
CA THR A 19 -10.82 23.98 -10.08
C THR A 19 -11.00 22.81 -9.12
N LYS A 20 -11.20 23.08 -7.82
CA LYS A 20 -11.40 22.04 -6.80
C LYS A 20 -12.68 21.24 -7.05
N GLN A 21 -13.72 21.89 -7.55
CA GLN A 21 -14.99 21.24 -7.86
C GLN A 21 -14.90 20.38 -9.12
N ILE A 22 -14.22 20.87 -10.16
CA ILE A 22 -13.95 20.12 -11.38
C ILE A 22 -13.15 18.86 -11.06
N VAL A 23 -12.07 18.97 -10.28
CA VAL A 23 -11.27 17.81 -9.85
C VAL A 23 -12.11 16.82 -9.04
N ARG A 24 -12.98 17.29 -8.13
CA ARG A 24 -13.91 16.41 -7.39
C ARG A 24 -14.90 15.69 -8.33
N MET A 25 -15.46 16.38 -9.31
CA MET A 25 -16.38 15.79 -10.28
C MET A 25 -15.67 14.77 -11.17
N GLU A 26 -14.45 15.05 -11.59
CA GLU A 26 -13.63 14.13 -12.37
C GLU A 26 -13.29 12.88 -11.55
N ARG A 27 -12.83 13.04 -10.30
CA ARG A 27 -12.57 11.92 -9.37
C ARG A 27 -13.82 11.08 -9.14
N ARG A 28 -14.99 11.71 -8.92
CA ARG A 28 -16.27 11.01 -8.80
C ARG A 28 -16.64 10.27 -10.09
N GLY A 29 -16.50 10.90 -11.24
CA GLY A 29 -16.78 10.29 -12.53
C GLY A 29 -15.87 9.10 -12.83
N HIS A 30 -14.59 9.21 -12.49
CA HIS A 30 -13.63 8.11 -12.60
C HIS A 30 -14.00 6.96 -11.66
N ALA A 31 -14.35 7.25 -10.40
CA ALA A 31 -14.82 6.24 -9.44
C ALA A 31 -16.08 5.51 -9.93
N LEU A 32 -17.06 6.23 -10.48
CA LEU A 32 -18.28 5.65 -11.04
C LEU A 32 -18.00 4.75 -12.25
N ARG A 33 -17.12 5.19 -13.17
CA ARG A 33 -16.71 4.33 -14.30
C ARG A 33 -16.01 3.06 -13.82
N LYS A 34 -15.17 3.17 -12.78
CA LYS A 34 -14.51 2.02 -12.15
C LYS A 34 -15.54 1.07 -11.52
N MET A 35 -16.56 1.58 -10.85
CA MET A 35 -17.67 0.78 -10.31
C MET A 35 -18.45 0.07 -11.43
N ASN A 36 -18.84 0.78 -12.49
CA ASN A 36 -19.55 0.17 -13.62
C ASN A 36 -18.70 -0.89 -14.34
N ARG A 37 -17.38 -0.68 -14.47
CA ARG A 37 -16.47 -1.67 -15.05
C ARG A 37 -16.35 -2.92 -14.17
N LYS A 38 -16.40 -2.75 -12.84
CA LYS A 38 -16.48 -3.86 -11.87
C LYS A 38 -17.78 -4.65 -11.95
N GLU A 39 -18.92 -3.99 -12.22
CA GLU A 39 -20.21 -4.68 -12.39
C GLU A 39 -20.29 -5.48 -13.70
N GLN A 40 -19.55 -5.06 -14.73
CA GLN A 40 -19.51 -5.73 -16.04
C GLN A 40 -18.42 -6.81 -16.15
N GLY A 41 -17.39 -6.77 -15.30
CA GLY A 41 -16.35 -7.79 -15.20
C GLY A 41 -16.85 -9.02 -14.43
N THR A 42 -16.61 -10.21 -14.98
CA THR A 42 -16.91 -11.51 -14.39
C THR A 42 -16.48 -11.61 -12.91
N THR A 43 -17.33 -12.24 -12.10
CA THR A 43 -17.25 -12.42 -10.63
C THR A 43 -15.89 -12.90 -10.06
N LYS A 44 -14.97 -13.40 -10.91
CA LYS A 44 -13.67 -13.94 -10.49
C LYS A 44 -12.61 -12.90 -10.11
N SER A 45 -12.65 -11.67 -10.64
CA SER A 45 -11.61 -10.67 -10.32
C SER A 45 -11.93 -9.84 -9.06
N LEU A 46 -13.21 -9.77 -8.68
CA LEU A 46 -13.65 -9.11 -7.45
C LEU A 46 -13.12 -9.81 -6.18
N THR A 47 -12.98 -11.14 -6.21
CA THR A 47 -12.52 -11.94 -5.07
C THR A 47 -11.06 -11.63 -4.73
N ASN A 48 -10.20 -11.43 -5.72
CA ASN A 48 -8.75 -11.37 -5.49
C ASN A 48 -8.33 -10.18 -4.61
N ARG A 49 -8.88 -8.99 -4.84
CA ARG A 49 -8.48 -7.83 -4.01
C ARG A 49 -9.08 -7.86 -2.59
N GLU A 50 -10.23 -8.49 -2.40
CA GLU A 50 -10.87 -8.66 -1.08
C GLU A 50 -10.09 -9.63 -0.17
N LEU A 51 -9.13 -10.37 -0.73
CA LEU A 51 -8.25 -11.26 0.03
C LEU A 51 -7.34 -10.50 0.98
N ILE A 52 -6.69 -9.44 0.52
CA ILE A 52 -5.75 -8.64 1.32
C ILE A 52 -6.33 -7.32 1.81
N THR A 53 -7.49 -6.91 1.30
CA THR A 53 -8.17 -5.69 1.73
C THR A 53 -9.50 -5.98 2.37
N VAL A 54 -9.95 -5.06 3.22
CA VAL A 54 -11.31 -5.09 3.76
C VAL A 54 -12.25 -4.39 2.79
N ALA A 55 -13.40 -5.02 2.51
CA ALA A 55 -14.40 -4.48 1.60
C ALA A 55 -14.79 -3.03 1.96
N SER A 56 -15.01 -2.18 0.96
CA SER A 56 -15.28 -0.76 1.19
C SER A 56 -16.57 -0.53 2.00
N ALA A 57 -17.56 -1.41 1.87
CA ALA A 57 -18.81 -1.37 2.63
C ALA A 57 -18.68 -1.85 4.08
N ALA A 58 -17.61 -2.57 4.43
CA ALA A 58 -17.45 -3.12 5.75
C ALA A 58 -17.21 -2.02 6.80
N TYR A 59 -17.82 -2.21 7.97
CA TYR A 59 -17.73 -1.27 9.08
C TYR A 59 -16.58 -1.65 10.01
N GLU A 60 -15.66 -0.70 10.17
CA GLU A 60 -14.51 -0.80 11.06
C GLU A 60 -14.36 0.52 11.78
N GLU A 61 -14.48 0.47 13.11
CA GLU A 61 -14.30 1.65 13.94
C GLU A 61 -12.82 1.96 14.08
N LEU A 62 -12.50 3.24 13.88
CA LEU A 62 -11.23 3.84 14.24
C LEU A 62 -11.52 4.81 15.38
N PRO A 63 -11.19 4.46 16.64
CA PRO A 63 -11.34 5.38 17.76
C PRO A 63 -10.49 6.64 17.56
N PRO A 64 -10.78 7.73 18.29
CA PRO A 64 -9.99 8.96 18.23
C PRO A 64 -8.52 8.66 18.51
N THR A 65 -7.66 9.00 17.56
CA THR A 65 -6.22 8.75 17.67
C THR A 65 -5.57 9.65 18.70
N GLU A 66 -4.63 9.11 19.47
CA GLU A 66 -3.75 9.93 20.31
C GLU A 66 -2.95 10.94 19.47
N ILE A 67 -2.87 12.17 19.95
CA ILE A 67 -2.28 13.29 19.19
C ILE A 67 -0.78 13.08 18.94
N THR A 68 -0.11 12.35 19.84
CA THR A 68 1.32 12.03 19.80
C THR A 68 1.66 10.82 18.95
N ALA A 69 0.68 9.96 18.64
CA ALA A 69 0.91 8.81 17.77
C ALA A 69 1.20 9.26 16.34
N THR A 70 2.17 8.62 15.67
CA THR A 70 2.52 8.90 14.26
C THR A 70 1.50 8.33 13.29
N TYR A 71 0.94 7.17 13.61
CA TYR A 71 -0.08 6.50 12.82
C TYR A 71 -1.07 5.75 13.71
N HIS A 72 -2.17 5.28 13.12
CA HIS A 72 -3.22 4.54 13.80
C HIS A 72 -3.87 3.53 12.87
N ILE A 73 -4.03 2.31 13.38
CA ILE A 73 -4.74 1.18 12.77
C ILE A 73 -5.71 0.66 13.82
N SER A 74 -6.86 0.14 13.39
CA SER A 74 -7.81 -0.47 14.32
C SER A 74 -7.22 -1.73 14.96
N ASN A 75 -7.53 -2.01 16.23
CA ASN A 75 -7.18 -3.28 16.89
C ASN A 75 -8.32 -4.32 16.75
N SER A 76 -9.18 -4.13 15.76
CA SER A 76 -10.35 -5.00 15.55
C SER A 76 -9.94 -6.38 15.08
N LEU A 77 -10.51 -7.41 15.70
CA LEU A 77 -10.33 -8.82 15.31
C LEU A 77 -11.38 -9.29 14.29
N ARG A 78 -12.16 -8.37 13.69
CA ARG A 78 -13.34 -8.70 12.85
C ARG A 78 -13.01 -9.37 11.52
N PHE A 79 -11.83 -9.15 10.97
CA PHE A 79 -11.45 -9.65 9.65
C PHE A 79 -10.23 -10.60 9.74
N PRO A 80 -10.37 -11.78 10.37
CA PRO A 80 -9.31 -12.77 10.41
C PRO A 80 -9.10 -13.39 9.02
N ALA A 81 -7.85 -13.63 8.66
CA ALA A 81 -7.44 -14.45 7.54
C ALA A 81 -6.49 -15.54 8.07
N HIS A 82 -6.81 -16.80 7.76
CA HIS A 82 -5.95 -17.92 8.09
C HIS A 82 -4.78 -17.96 7.11
N VAL A 83 -3.55 -17.82 7.60
CA VAL A 83 -2.38 -17.61 6.73
C VAL A 83 -2.19 -18.79 5.77
N SER A 84 -2.31 -20.02 6.29
CA SER A 84 -2.13 -21.23 5.48
C SER A 84 -3.17 -21.34 4.36
N SER A 85 -4.46 -21.15 4.69
CA SER A 85 -5.55 -21.23 3.72
C SER A 85 -5.50 -20.09 2.70
N PHE A 86 -5.19 -18.88 3.18
CA PHE A 86 -5.06 -17.68 2.37
C PHE A 86 -3.98 -17.81 1.29
N LEU A 87 -2.83 -18.40 1.62
CA LEU A 87 -1.73 -18.58 0.65
C LEU A 87 -1.96 -19.77 -0.29
N ALA A 88 -2.58 -20.84 0.20
CA ALA A 88 -2.87 -22.01 -0.62
C ALA A 88 -3.81 -21.68 -1.79
N GLU A 89 -4.78 -20.79 -1.57
CA GLU A 89 -5.74 -20.38 -2.59
C GLU A 89 -5.09 -19.56 -3.72
N TYR A 90 -3.92 -18.95 -3.48
CA TYR A 90 -3.25 -18.02 -4.39
C TYR A 90 -1.78 -18.34 -4.66
N ILE A 91 -1.45 -19.63 -4.66
CA ILE A 91 -0.08 -20.11 -4.90
C ILE A 91 0.48 -19.68 -6.27
N HIS A 92 -0.41 -19.32 -7.21
CA HIS A 92 -0.07 -18.90 -8.57
C HIS A 92 -0.05 -17.37 -8.75
N ASP A 93 -0.41 -16.57 -7.75
CA ASP A 93 -0.34 -15.10 -7.87
C ASP A 93 1.12 -14.64 -7.72
N PRO A 94 1.70 -13.96 -8.72
CA PRO A 94 3.07 -13.45 -8.63
C PRO A 94 3.28 -12.50 -7.45
N ALA A 95 2.26 -11.76 -7.02
CA ALA A 95 2.37 -10.89 -5.86
C ALA A 95 2.53 -11.68 -4.56
N LEU A 96 1.87 -12.84 -4.41
CA LEU A 96 1.83 -13.55 -3.13
C LEU A 96 2.89 -14.65 -2.98
N ARG A 97 3.68 -14.92 -4.02
CA ARG A 97 4.70 -15.99 -4.08
C ARG A 97 5.64 -16.00 -2.86
N ASP A 98 6.19 -14.85 -2.50
CA ASP A 98 7.14 -14.71 -1.38
C ASP A 98 6.53 -14.06 -0.14
N PHE A 99 5.20 -14.04 -0.04
CA PHE A 99 4.50 -13.32 1.03
C PHE A 99 4.89 -13.80 2.43
N LEU A 100 4.82 -15.10 2.70
CA LEU A 100 5.10 -15.64 4.04
C LEU A 100 6.58 -15.59 4.43
N PRO A 101 7.54 -15.95 3.55
CA PRO A 101 8.95 -15.76 3.83
C PRO A 101 9.28 -14.31 4.19
N LYS A 102 8.86 -13.33 3.36
CA LYS A 102 9.13 -11.91 3.61
C LYS A 102 8.41 -11.37 4.84
N LEU A 103 7.21 -11.87 5.13
CA LEU A 103 6.48 -11.50 6.34
C LEU A 103 7.25 -11.94 7.59
N LYS A 104 7.71 -13.20 7.61
CA LYS A 104 8.46 -13.74 8.75
C LYS A 104 9.79 -13.02 8.93
N GLU A 105 10.52 -12.74 7.85
CA GLU A 105 11.76 -11.94 7.92
C GLU A 105 11.51 -10.55 8.50
N HIS A 106 10.47 -9.84 8.02
CA HIS A 106 10.11 -8.52 8.53
C HIS A 106 9.74 -8.54 10.02
N LEU A 107 8.99 -9.56 10.46
CA LEU A 107 8.61 -9.71 11.86
C LEU A 107 9.80 -10.09 12.74
N LEU A 108 10.69 -10.97 12.27
CA LEU A 108 11.92 -11.37 12.99
C LEU A 108 12.82 -10.16 13.22
N GLY A 109 13.10 -9.37 12.19
CA GLY A 109 13.94 -8.19 12.31
C GLY A 109 13.41 -7.21 13.36
N ARG A 110 12.09 -6.99 13.36
CA ARG A 110 11.45 -6.13 14.34
C ARG A 110 11.42 -6.70 15.76
N LEU A 111 11.27 -8.01 15.93
CA LEU A 111 11.27 -8.65 17.25
C LEU A 111 12.68 -8.69 17.87
N ARG A 112 13.71 -8.85 17.04
CA ARG A 112 15.12 -8.92 17.46
C ARG A 112 15.80 -7.57 17.55
N GLY A 113 15.19 -6.53 16.98
CA GLY A 113 15.76 -5.18 16.94
C GLY A 113 16.85 -5.03 15.87
N ASP A 114 16.86 -5.93 14.89
CA ASP A 114 17.75 -5.87 13.75
C ASP A 114 17.21 -4.82 12.78
N THR A 115 17.79 -3.61 12.83
CA THR A 115 17.41 -2.47 11.97
C THR A 115 17.95 -2.56 10.54
N ASP A 116 18.80 -3.53 10.24
CA ASP A 116 19.42 -3.67 8.93
C ASP A 116 18.46 -4.34 7.93
N GLN A 117 18.04 -3.55 6.94
CA GLN A 117 17.29 -4.01 5.76
C GLN A 117 18.20 -4.89 4.88
N GLY A 118 18.36 -6.16 5.25
CA GLY A 118 19.20 -7.08 4.48
C GLY A 118 19.67 -8.33 5.21
N LEU A 119 19.27 -8.53 6.47
CA LEU A 119 19.56 -9.78 7.18
C LEU A 119 18.68 -10.90 6.65
N GLU A 120 19.27 -11.78 5.86
CA GLU A 120 18.63 -13.01 5.43
C GLU A 120 18.57 -13.99 6.61
N TYR A 121 17.38 -14.20 7.16
CA TYR A 121 17.16 -15.22 8.17
C TYR A 121 17.11 -16.61 7.54
N THR A 122 17.68 -17.61 8.21
CA THR A 122 17.59 -19.00 7.75
C THR A 122 16.16 -19.53 7.88
N SER A 123 15.83 -20.60 7.14
CA SER A 123 14.51 -21.24 7.22
C SER A 123 14.17 -21.72 8.63
N GLU A 124 15.17 -22.15 9.41
CA GLU A 124 15.02 -22.56 10.80
C GLU A 124 14.59 -21.38 11.68
N GLN A 125 15.26 -20.23 11.54
CA GLN A 125 14.91 -19.01 12.27
C GLN A 125 13.50 -18.51 11.91
N ARG A 126 13.11 -18.61 10.63
CA ARG A 126 11.74 -18.27 10.19
C ARG A 126 10.70 -19.18 10.83
N ASN A 127 11.03 -20.43 11.16
CA ASN A 127 10.11 -21.35 11.83
C ASN A 127 9.96 -21.09 13.33
N GLU A 128 10.84 -20.26 13.91
CA GLU A 128 10.71 -19.82 15.30
C GLU A 128 9.57 -18.82 15.48
N ILE A 129 9.10 -18.17 14.40
CA ILE A 129 7.90 -17.32 14.42
C ILE A 129 6.64 -18.14 14.26
N VAL A 130 5.74 -18.01 15.24
CA VAL A 130 4.41 -18.63 15.23
C VAL A 130 3.33 -17.56 15.37
N PHE A 131 2.37 -17.57 14.44
CA PHE A 131 1.17 -16.74 14.52
C PHE A 131 0.16 -17.35 15.48
N GLU A 132 -0.42 -16.54 16.35
CA GLU A 132 -1.50 -16.99 17.24
C GLU A 132 -2.70 -17.49 16.41
N ASN A 133 -3.03 -18.77 16.57
CA ASN A 133 -4.11 -19.46 15.85
C ASN A 133 -3.98 -19.45 14.31
N ASP A 134 -2.77 -19.31 13.76
CA ASP A 134 -2.53 -19.17 12.31
C ASP A 134 -3.31 -18.00 11.68
N ARG A 135 -3.50 -16.89 12.42
CA ARG A 135 -4.33 -15.76 11.99
C ARG A 135 -3.56 -14.46 11.83
N ILE A 136 -3.84 -13.78 10.73
CA ILE A 136 -3.57 -12.36 10.53
C ILE A 136 -4.90 -11.62 10.41
N TYR A 137 -4.98 -10.39 10.87
CA TYR A 137 -6.20 -9.59 10.83
C TYR A 137 -6.02 -8.45 9.82
N LYS A 138 -7.02 -8.26 8.97
CA LYS A 138 -7.01 -7.25 7.90
C LYS A 138 -7.64 -5.95 8.35
N HIS A 139 -7.09 -4.83 7.89
CA HIS A 139 -7.66 -3.51 8.14
C HIS A 139 -7.99 -2.78 6.85
N LYS A 140 -9.05 -1.96 6.95
CA LYS A 140 -9.54 -1.13 5.86
C LYS A 140 -8.71 0.12 5.64
N VAL A 141 -8.26 0.75 6.74
CA VAL A 141 -7.64 2.07 6.71
C VAL A 141 -6.50 2.12 7.72
N ILE A 142 -5.41 2.74 7.29
CA ILE A 142 -4.37 3.24 8.16
C ILE A 142 -4.41 4.77 8.16
N GLN A 143 -4.31 5.40 9.33
CA GLN A 143 -4.42 6.83 9.47
C GLN A 143 -3.11 7.43 9.96
N PHE A 144 -2.56 8.39 9.23
CA PHE A 144 -1.30 9.06 9.59
C PHE A 144 -1.56 10.44 10.17
N ASN A 145 -0.90 10.74 11.28
CA ASN A 145 -0.94 12.07 11.89
C ASN A 145 0.27 12.87 11.41
N TYR A 146 0.02 14.06 10.88
CA TYR A 146 1.08 14.96 10.45
C TYR A 146 0.84 16.38 10.96
N THR A 147 1.93 17.13 11.09
CA THR A 147 1.89 18.56 11.40
C THR A 147 1.80 19.34 10.10
N THR A 148 0.82 20.23 10.00
CA THR A 148 0.76 21.23 8.93
C THR A 148 1.69 22.38 9.25
N TYR A 149 2.04 23.19 8.24
CA TYR A 149 2.85 24.40 8.38
C TYR A 149 2.40 25.33 9.52
N ASP A 150 1.08 25.50 9.70
CA ASP A 150 0.51 26.32 10.78
C ASP A 150 0.58 25.65 12.18
N VAL A 151 1.44 24.65 12.37
CA VAL A 151 1.66 23.88 13.61
C VAL A 151 0.40 23.16 14.10
N ARG A 152 -0.58 22.95 13.22
CA ARG A 152 -1.80 22.17 13.52
C ARG A 152 -1.58 20.70 13.19
N ARG A 153 -2.22 19.84 13.97
CA ARG A 153 -2.27 18.40 13.69
C ARG A 153 -3.40 18.12 12.70
N LYS A 154 -3.09 17.36 11.66
CA LYS A 154 -4.07 16.80 10.72
C LYS A 154 -3.86 15.31 10.57
N GLN A 155 -4.89 14.65 10.07
CA GLN A 155 -4.90 13.23 9.84
C GLN A 155 -5.13 12.93 8.36
N GLU A 156 -4.42 11.95 7.84
CA GLU A 156 -4.55 11.47 6.48
C GLU A 156 -4.89 9.98 6.47
N PRO A 157 -6.14 9.61 6.13
CA PRO A 157 -6.51 8.21 5.99
C PRO A 157 -6.03 7.66 4.66
N LEU A 158 -5.34 6.52 4.72
CA LEU A 158 -4.93 5.74 3.58
C LEU A 158 -5.72 4.43 3.56
N ASN A 159 -6.44 4.23 2.47
CA ASN A 159 -7.20 3.02 2.23
C ASN A 159 -6.57 2.27 1.06
N PRO A 160 -6.05 1.05 1.26
CA PRO A 160 -5.49 0.24 0.19
C PRO A 160 -6.41 0.14 -1.02
N ASN A 161 -7.74 0.14 -0.83
CA ASN A 161 -8.70 0.06 -1.94
C ASN A 161 -8.82 1.31 -2.83
N SER A 162 -8.28 2.47 -2.41
CA SER A 162 -8.46 3.74 -3.13
C SER A 162 -7.14 4.42 -3.51
N GLN A 163 -6.21 3.68 -4.14
CA GLN A 163 -4.88 4.18 -4.57
C GLN A 163 -4.10 4.79 -3.39
N ALA A 164 -3.68 3.92 -2.47
CA ALA A 164 -2.87 4.30 -1.32
C ALA A 164 -1.38 4.28 -1.67
N ASP A 165 -0.94 5.29 -2.41
CA ASP A 165 0.48 5.50 -2.66
C ASP A 165 1.12 6.18 -1.43
N ILE A 166 2.31 5.74 -1.05
CA ILE A 166 3.05 6.16 0.13
C ILE A 166 4.49 6.53 -0.25
N TYR A 167 5.15 7.30 0.61
CA TYR A 167 6.59 7.49 0.54
C TYR A 167 7.25 7.31 1.90
N VAL A 168 8.52 6.87 1.85
CA VAL A 168 9.37 6.48 2.97
C VAL A 168 10.72 7.19 2.79
N LEU A 169 11.44 7.41 3.88
CA LEU A 169 12.79 7.97 3.80
C LEU A 169 13.75 6.96 3.14
N SER A 170 14.53 7.48 2.19
CA SER A 170 15.65 6.76 1.60
C SER A 170 16.86 6.79 2.54
N SER A 171 17.84 5.92 2.28
CA SER A 171 19.21 6.07 2.77
C SER A 171 19.80 7.43 2.38
N GLU A 172 20.66 7.98 3.25
CA GLU A 172 21.24 9.33 3.10
C GLU A 172 22.11 9.50 1.84
N ASP A 173 22.60 8.39 1.28
CA ASP A 173 23.51 8.38 0.13
C ASP A 173 22.81 8.47 -1.24
N GLU A 174 21.48 8.40 -1.29
CA GLU A 174 20.74 8.47 -2.56
C GLU A 174 20.48 9.92 -3.00
N GLU A 175 20.54 10.17 -4.32
CA GLU A 175 20.25 11.50 -4.89
C GLU A 175 18.81 11.95 -4.60
N HIS A 176 17.88 11.00 -4.53
CA HIS A 176 16.47 11.27 -4.27
C HIS A 176 16.08 10.79 -2.86
N PRO A 177 15.61 11.67 -1.96
CA PRO A 177 15.51 11.38 -0.53
C PRO A 177 14.36 10.44 -0.13
N TYR A 178 13.54 9.99 -1.07
CA TYR A 178 12.33 9.22 -0.77
C TYR A 178 12.17 7.98 -1.63
N TRP A 179 11.84 6.87 -1.01
CA TRP A 179 11.30 5.70 -1.69
C TRP A 179 9.78 5.78 -1.78
N TYR A 180 9.21 5.23 -2.84
CA TYR A 180 7.77 5.26 -3.07
C TYR A 180 7.21 3.84 -3.16
N GLY A 181 6.04 3.64 -2.59
CA GLY A 181 5.35 2.36 -2.63
C GLY A 181 3.85 2.54 -2.81
N ARG A 182 3.19 1.50 -3.31
CA ARG A 182 1.73 1.37 -3.33
C ARG A 182 1.31 0.35 -2.29
N LEU A 183 0.51 0.78 -1.33
CA LEU A 183 -0.03 -0.07 -0.28
C LEU A 183 -1.07 -1.02 -0.87
N LEU A 184 -0.83 -2.31 -0.68
CA LEU A 184 -1.69 -3.40 -1.13
C LEU A 184 -2.65 -3.85 -0.02
N GLY A 185 -2.15 -3.95 1.21
CA GLY A 185 -2.94 -4.38 2.38
C GLY A 185 -2.33 -3.90 3.69
N VAL A 186 -3.17 -3.79 4.72
CA VAL A 186 -2.78 -3.43 6.09
C VAL A 186 -3.22 -4.54 7.01
N PHE A 187 -2.31 -4.99 7.88
CA PHE A 187 -2.54 -6.13 8.73
C PHE A 187 -2.01 -5.89 10.15
N HIS A 188 -2.57 -6.63 11.10
CA HIS A 188 -1.88 -6.92 12.35
C HIS A 188 -1.93 -8.41 12.65
N ALA A 189 -1.00 -8.88 13.47
CA ALA A 189 -0.97 -10.24 13.95
C ALA A 189 -0.42 -10.29 15.37
N LYS A 190 -0.84 -11.30 16.12
CA LYS A 190 -0.21 -11.65 17.39
C LYS A 190 0.80 -12.76 17.13
N VAL A 191 2.04 -12.52 17.49
CA VAL A 191 3.19 -13.34 17.11
C VAL A 191 3.93 -13.80 18.35
N TYR A 192 4.34 -15.06 18.35
CA TYR A 192 5.24 -15.64 19.34
C TYR A 192 6.62 -15.85 18.72
N ASP A 193 7.66 -15.46 19.46
CA ASP A 193 9.03 -15.86 19.17
C ASP A 193 9.39 -17.09 20.03
N LEU A 194 9.58 -18.24 19.38
CA LEU A 194 9.97 -19.47 20.04
C LEU A 194 11.42 -19.43 20.56
N ALA A 195 12.31 -18.64 19.95
CA ALA A 195 13.67 -18.48 20.47
C ALA A 195 13.65 -17.79 21.85
N ALA A 196 12.74 -16.83 22.02
CA ALA A 196 12.51 -16.14 23.29
C ALA A 196 11.90 -17.03 24.40
N ARG A 197 11.39 -18.23 24.08
CA ARG A 197 10.92 -19.20 25.10
C ARG A 197 12.03 -19.63 26.05
N GLN A 198 13.29 -19.60 25.62
CA GLN A 198 14.42 -19.95 26.49
C GLN A 198 14.63 -18.92 27.62
N VAL A 199 14.05 -17.72 27.53
CA VAL A 199 14.27 -16.58 28.43
C VAL A 199 13.01 -16.21 29.24
N ASN A 200 12.02 -17.12 29.37
CA ASN A 200 10.74 -16.87 30.07
C ASN A 200 9.88 -15.71 29.52
N ARG A 201 10.14 -15.23 28.29
CA ARG A 201 9.38 -14.15 27.64
C ARG A 201 8.45 -14.64 26.53
N CYS A 202 7.68 -15.70 26.81
CA CYS A 202 6.75 -16.27 25.84
C CYS A 202 5.42 -15.49 25.81
N MET A 203 5.49 -14.17 25.65
CA MET A 203 4.32 -13.31 25.51
C MET A 203 4.04 -13.04 24.03
N ALA A 204 2.77 -13.12 23.64
CA ALA A 204 2.35 -12.73 22.30
C ALA A 204 2.61 -11.23 22.12
N VAL A 205 3.36 -10.88 21.07
CA VAL A 205 3.57 -9.48 20.68
C VAL A 205 2.61 -9.16 19.55
N GLU A 206 1.82 -8.10 19.71
CA GLU A 206 0.99 -7.59 18.64
C GLU A 206 1.83 -6.72 17.71
N MET A 207 1.86 -7.09 16.43
CA MET A 207 2.66 -6.42 15.42
C MET A 207 1.77 -5.99 14.28
N GLN A 208 1.86 -4.70 13.94
CA GLN A 208 1.17 -4.10 12.81
C GLN A 208 2.15 -3.96 11.65
N PHE A 209 1.74 -4.32 10.45
CA PHE A 209 2.58 -4.29 9.25
C PHE A 209 1.74 -4.00 8.01
N ALA A 210 2.37 -3.39 7.01
CA ALA A 210 1.76 -3.03 5.75
C ALA A 210 2.45 -3.79 4.61
N TYR A 211 1.66 -4.27 3.64
CA TYR A 211 2.17 -4.95 2.46
C TYR A 211 2.17 -3.99 1.27
N VAL A 212 3.32 -3.84 0.60
CA VAL A 212 3.59 -2.76 -0.34
C VAL A 212 4.18 -3.32 -1.63
N ARG A 213 3.76 -2.74 -2.76
CA ARG A 213 4.41 -2.88 -4.06
C ARG A 213 5.27 -1.65 -4.33
N TRP A 214 6.57 -1.83 -4.53
CA TRP A 214 7.53 -0.74 -4.62
C TRP A 214 7.61 -0.12 -6.01
N PHE A 215 7.90 1.18 -6.04
CA PHE A 215 8.27 1.90 -7.25
C PHE A 215 9.78 2.06 -7.32
N ARG A 216 10.30 2.02 -8.54
CA ARG A 216 11.67 2.38 -8.88
C ARG A 216 11.71 3.76 -9.51
N LEU A 217 12.66 4.58 -9.08
CA LEU A 217 12.94 5.86 -9.70
C LEU A 217 13.62 5.65 -11.05
N GLU A 218 13.13 6.35 -12.08
CA GLU A 218 13.74 6.35 -13.40
C GLU A 218 14.89 7.35 -13.46
N PRO A 219 16.05 6.97 -14.04
CA PRO A 219 17.23 7.83 -14.16
C PRO A 219 17.02 8.89 -15.25
N THR A 220 16.11 9.81 -14.99
CA THR A 220 15.78 10.92 -15.88
C THR A 220 16.03 12.24 -15.16
N PRO A 221 16.48 13.31 -15.83
CA PRO A 221 16.63 14.60 -15.18
C PRO A 221 15.29 15.08 -14.60
N TRP A 222 15.27 15.34 -13.29
CA TRP A 222 14.11 15.80 -12.54
C TRP A 222 14.44 17.06 -11.72
N GLY A 223 13.41 17.65 -11.11
CA GLY A 223 13.54 18.82 -10.23
C GLY A 223 13.37 20.17 -10.93
N PHE A 224 13.55 21.25 -10.18
CA PHE A 224 13.28 22.61 -10.63
C PHE A 224 14.13 23.02 -11.84
N LYS A 225 15.41 22.62 -11.88
CA LYS A 225 16.31 22.92 -13.00
C LYS A 225 15.84 22.26 -14.30
N ALA A 226 15.44 20.99 -14.22
CA ALA A 226 14.93 20.22 -15.36
C ALA A 226 13.47 20.55 -15.72
N LYS A 227 12.74 21.27 -14.84
CA LYS A 227 11.29 21.56 -14.95
C LYS A 227 10.46 20.30 -15.17
N ARG A 228 10.86 19.19 -14.53
CA ARG A 228 10.26 17.87 -14.69
C ARG A 228 10.04 17.21 -13.33
N GLN A 229 8.89 16.57 -13.17
CA GLN A 229 8.60 15.77 -12.00
C GLN A 229 9.44 14.48 -11.99
N PRO A 230 9.81 13.95 -10.82
CA PRO A 230 10.40 12.62 -10.71
C PRO A 230 9.48 11.60 -11.37
N ARG A 231 10.07 10.75 -12.21
CA ARG A 231 9.36 9.70 -12.93
C ARG A 231 9.62 8.37 -12.25
N LEU A 232 8.57 7.61 -12.00
CA LEU A 232 8.60 6.30 -11.38
C LEU A 232 8.10 5.23 -12.34
N ARG A 233 8.54 3.99 -12.13
CA ARG A 233 7.92 2.80 -12.68
C ARG A 233 7.81 1.74 -11.59
N PHE A 234 6.99 0.71 -11.79
CA PHE A 234 7.01 -0.44 -10.88
C PHE A 234 8.29 -1.26 -11.09
N PHE A 235 8.72 -1.92 -10.03
CA PHE A 235 9.61 -3.06 -10.16
C PHE A 235 8.91 -4.20 -10.91
N ASP A 236 9.72 -5.01 -11.58
CA ASP A 236 9.24 -6.24 -12.22
C ASP A 236 8.84 -7.25 -11.15
N ALA A 237 7.79 -8.03 -11.36
CA ALA A 237 7.28 -9.01 -10.41
C ALA A 237 8.34 -10.06 -10.01
N GLU A 238 9.27 -10.38 -10.91
CA GLU A 238 10.38 -11.30 -10.66
C GLU A 238 11.50 -10.67 -9.83
N ASP A 239 11.52 -9.35 -9.66
CA ASP A 239 12.49 -8.66 -8.83
C ASP A 239 12.16 -8.91 -7.34
N PRO A 240 13.11 -9.42 -6.53
CA PRO A 240 12.90 -9.62 -5.10
C PRO A 240 12.47 -8.34 -4.36
N GLN A 241 12.82 -7.16 -4.86
CA GLN A 241 12.47 -5.87 -4.25
C GLN A 241 11.07 -5.37 -4.64
N ALA A 242 10.36 -6.06 -5.55
CA ALA A 242 9.08 -5.55 -6.06
C ALA A 242 7.97 -5.51 -5.02
N PHE A 243 7.96 -6.48 -4.12
CA PHE A 243 6.98 -6.60 -3.06
C PHE A 243 7.68 -6.78 -1.72
N GLY A 244 7.21 -6.09 -0.70
CA GLY A 244 7.77 -6.17 0.63
C GLY A 244 6.81 -5.72 1.73
N PHE A 245 7.24 -5.94 2.97
CA PHE A 245 6.55 -5.46 4.15
C PHE A 245 7.26 -4.25 4.72
N ILE A 246 6.48 -3.36 5.31
CA ILE A 246 6.99 -2.16 5.98
C ILE A 246 6.30 -2.02 7.35
N ASP A 247 7.05 -1.50 8.33
CA ASP A 247 6.46 -1.03 9.57
C ASP A 247 5.72 0.28 9.25
N PRO A 248 4.41 0.38 9.55
CA PRO A 248 3.70 1.64 9.48
C PRO A 248 4.41 2.85 10.09
N LYS A 249 5.28 2.66 11.09
CA LYS A 249 6.10 3.72 11.69
C LYS A 249 7.05 4.40 10.70
N ASP A 250 7.56 3.65 9.73
CA ASP A 250 8.55 4.13 8.76
C ASP A 250 7.89 4.91 7.61
N ILE A 251 6.58 4.77 7.45
CA ILE A 251 5.82 5.50 6.44
C ILE A 251 5.72 6.96 6.86
N VAL A 252 6.31 7.84 6.06
CA VAL A 252 6.26 9.28 6.31
C VAL A 252 4.85 9.81 6.04
N ARG A 253 4.33 9.53 4.84
CA ARG A 253 3.00 10.00 4.42
C ARG A 253 2.50 9.35 3.13
N ALA A 254 1.25 9.64 2.80
CA ALA A 254 0.68 9.44 1.48
C ALA A 254 1.41 10.26 0.41
N ALA A 255 1.69 9.63 -0.74
CA ALA A 255 2.23 10.26 -1.92
C ALA A 255 1.12 10.51 -2.95
N HIS A 256 1.17 11.65 -3.64
CA HIS A 256 0.29 11.88 -4.79
C HIS A 256 1.01 11.47 -6.08
N ILE A 257 0.89 10.19 -6.42
CA ILE A 257 1.49 9.60 -7.62
C ILE A 257 0.43 9.54 -8.72
N VAL A 258 0.75 10.12 -9.89
CA VAL A 258 -0.18 10.20 -11.01
C VAL A 258 0.36 9.38 -12.18
N PRO A 259 -0.45 8.52 -12.81
CA PRO A 259 -0.05 7.84 -14.03
C PRO A 259 0.42 8.81 -15.12
N ALA A 260 1.52 8.46 -15.78
CA ALA A 260 2.03 9.20 -16.92
C ALA A 260 1.28 8.76 -18.20
N TYR A 261 0.04 9.23 -18.34
CA TYR A 261 -0.91 8.78 -19.37
C TYR A 261 -0.34 8.79 -20.80
N ALA A 262 0.60 9.69 -21.11
CA ALA A 262 1.21 9.82 -22.42
C ALA A 262 2.03 8.58 -22.86
N HIS A 263 2.53 7.78 -21.92
CA HIS A 263 3.36 6.62 -22.21
C HIS A 263 2.58 5.31 -22.33
N GLY A 264 1.28 5.33 -22.01
CA GLY A 264 0.43 4.16 -22.05
C GLY A 264 0.68 3.14 -20.93
N THR A 265 0.13 1.96 -21.13
CA THR A 265 0.11 0.84 -20.19
C THR A 265 1.03 -0.31 -20.64
N THR A 266 1.36 -1.22 -19.73
CA THR A 266 2.21 -2.40 -19.93
C THR A 266 1.79 -3.51 -19.00
N ASP A 267 1.87 -4.74 -19.48
CA ASP A 267 1.72 -5.99 -18.74
C ASP A 267 3.08 -6.56 -18.29
N SER A 268 4.18 -6.02 -18.82
CA SER A 268 5.53 -6.55 -18.60
C SER A 268 5.98 -6.56 -17.14
N TYR A 269 5.50 -5.65 -16.29
CA TYR A 269 5.94 -5.57 -14.89
C TYR A 269 5.22 -6.55 -13.98
N LEU A 270 4.05 -7.02 -14.40
CA LEU A 270 3.22 -7.94 -13.65
C LEU A 270 2.20 -8.52 -14.63
N ALA A 271 2.30 -9.81 -14.91
CA ALA A 271 1.39 -10.48 -15.84
C ALA A 271 0.11 -10.94 -15.14
N GLY A 272 -1.02 -10.93 -15.87
CA GLY A 272 -2.26 -11.61 -15.48
C GLY A 272 -3.09 -10.95 -14.38
N ASP A 273 -4.16 -11.61 -13.95
CA ASP A 273 -4.96 -11.14 -12.82
C ASP A 273 -4.19 -11.34 -11.51
N THR A 274 -4.13 -10.30 -10.68
CA THR A 274 -3.30 -10.27 -9.48
C THR A 274 -3.91 -9.37 -8.43
N VAL A 275 -3.72 -9.79 -7.19
CA VAL A 275 -4.14 -9.08 -5.99
C VAL A 275 -3.52 -7.67 -5.91
N ALA A 276 -2.35 -7.45 -6.53
CA ALA A 276 -1.68 -6.15 -6.52
C ALA A 276 -2.40 -5.07 -7.37
N ARG A 277 -3.36 -5.47 -8.21
CA ARG A 277 -4.14 -4.58 -9.08
C ARG A 277 -5.58 -4.41 -8.62
N ALA A 278 -6.27 -3.43 -9.20
CA ALA A 278 -7.70 -3.31 -8.98
C ALA A 278 -8.43 -4.39 -9.78
N PRO A 279 -9.59 -4.89 -9.30
CA PRO A 279 -10.37 -5.88 -10.03
C PRO A 279 -10.67 -5.42 -11.45
N GLY A 280 -10.34 -6.26 -12.44
CA GLY A 280 -10.54 -6.00 -13.86
C GLY A 280 -9.47 -5.14 -14.55
N ASP A 281 -8.37 -4.80 -13.88
CA ASP A 281 -7.21 -4.17 -14.51
C ASP A 281 -6.15 -5.23 -14.83
N GLU A 282 -5.83 -5.38 -16.13
CA GLU A 282 -4.88 -6.39 -16.65
C GLU A 282 -3.51 -5.80 -17.01
N GLU A 283 -3.37 -4.47 -16.97
CA GLU A 283 -2.15 -3.76 -17.34
C GLU A 283 -1.85 -2.65 -16.31
N ASP A 284 -0.57 -2.43 -16.04
CA ASP A 284 -0.08 -1.31 -15.24
C ASP A 284 0.27 -0.11 -16.14
N TRP A 285 0.31 1.09 -15.58
CA TRP A 285 0.88 2.23 -16.30
C TRP A 285 2.40 2.11 -16.39
N LYS A 286 2.98 2.37 -17.57
CA LYS A 286 4.43 2.27 -17.79
C LYS A 286 5.22 3.15 -16.84
N PHE A 287 4.75 4.39 -16.69
CA PHE A 287 5.38 5.37 -15.81
C PHE A 287 4.34 6.10 -14.98
N HIS A 288 4.82 6.65 -13.87
CA HIS A 288 4.08 7.52 -12.99
C HIS A 288 4.92 8.77 -12.69
N TYR A 289 4.27 9.88 -12.38
CA TYR A 289 4.91 11.09 -11.91
C TYR A 289 4.59 11.33 -10.45
N VAL A 290 5.60 11.73 -9.69
CA VAL A 290 5.41 12.19 -8.33
C VAL A 290 5.03 13.67 -8.37
N SER A 291 3.84 13.97 -7.87
CA SER A 291 3.48 15.35 -7.55
C SER A 291 4.02 15.68 -6.17
N MET A 292 5.10 16.46 -6.12
CA MET A 292 5.48 17.19 -4.91
C MET A 292 4.57 18.40 -4.70
#